data_AF-A0A926G4Y4-F1
#
_entry.id   AF-A0A926G4Y4-F1
#
_cell.length_a   1.000
_cell.length_b   1.000
_cell.length_c   1.000
_cell.angle_alpha   90.00
_cell.angle_beta   90.00
_cell.angle_gamma   90.00
#
_symmetry.space_group_name_H-M   'P 1'
#
loop_
_entity.id
_entity.type
_entity.pdbx_description
1 polymer ?
#
loop_
_entity_poly.entity_id
_entity_poly.type
_entity_poly.pdbx_seq_one_letter_code
_entity_poly.pdbx_strand_id
1 'polypeptide(L)'
;MQALPAGDARNWNKQASIHQNFCPHGNWFFLPWHRGYLLSFERIIRKLTGVADFALPYWNWSCNRAIPAPFWQAGSPLNHSPRWIGPSDQADASIVGPANIAAILNETDFELFASGFATALRGAGGSTGRLEGGPHNYIHGSFVGGTMASYMSPLDPIFWLHHNILDYLWLEWNSRGNANSNDPVYTGMQISGQFCDENGAPIEYNVGAMILAPLISYRFEAPHACPKLATKVDEAVLKKFLQQGARVRLQTTRAFPPAAQEVQLGGARAPRVQLSLAAEAARIGFDEKSPQRVLLRLDDVKQPVDENFYVRVFVGLPEGTDPSPDSPYYAGAFAFFADQGHHEGVGSTFLVDVSPTLARLRAEGRIQGDGNVPITLVTVPNAGKPRLAAAQIPPLSIGAVTPVLIPRMPKPQPLK
;
A
#
# COMPACT_ATOMS: atom_id res chain seq x y z
N MET A 1 -25.21 10.39 -8.60
CA MET A 1 -24.13 9.99 -9.53
C MET A 1 -24.54 8.85 -10.46
N GLN A 2 -24.98 7.70 -9.95
CA GLN A 2 -25.39 6.54 -10.77
C GLN A 2 -26.52 6.86 -11.77
N ALA A 3 -27.42 7.77 -11.42
CA ALA A 3 -28.53 8.19 -12.29
C ALA A 3 -28.18 9.29 -13.32
N LEU A 4 -26.94 9.81 -13.33
CA LEU A 4 -26.54 10.83 -14.30
C LEU A 4 -26.46 10.23 -15.72
N PRO A 5 -26.70 11.03 -16.78
CA PRO A 5 -26.49 10.57 -18.16
C PRO A 5 -25.07 10.02 -18.38
N ALA A 6 -24.93 9.01 -19.23
CA ALA A 6 -23.62 8.37 -19.49
C ALA A 6 -22.55 9.33 -20.08
N GLY A 7 -22.99 10.42 -20.70
CA GLY A 7 -22.11 11.47 -21.24
C GLY A 7 -21.64 12.50 -20.20
N ASP A 8 -22.25 12.54 -19.01
CA ASP A 8 -21.86 13.47 -17.95
C ASP A 8 -20.52 13.01 -17.33
N ALA A 9 -19.53 13.90 -17.26
CA ALA A 9 -18.22 13.59 -16.69
C ALA A 9 -18.29 13.12 -15.22
N ARG A 10 -19.35 13.51 -14.50
CA ARG A 10 -19.60 13.17 -13.09
C ARG A 10 -20.35 11.83 -12.92
N ASN A 11 -20.74 11.19 -14.02
CA ASN A 11 -21.41 9.89 -13.99
C ASN A 11 -20.53 8.84 -13.29
N TRP A 12 -21.16 7.91 -12.57
CA TRP A 12 -20.48 6.86 -11.80
C TRP A 12 -19.46 6.06 -12.61
N ASN A 13 -19.84 5.64 -13.83
CA ASN A 13 -18.94 4.87 -14.70
C ASN A 13 -17.81 5.74 -15.24
N LYS A 14 -18.07 7.03 -15.51
CA LYS A 14 -17.03 7.97 -15.94
C LYS A 14 -16.00 8.20 -14.84
N GLN A 15 -16.44 8.32 -13.59
CA GLN A 15 -15.53 8.39 -12.44
C GLN A 15 -14.69 7.11 -12.35
N ALA A 16 -15.30 5.92 -12.38
CA ALA A 16 -14.53 4.67 -12.37
C ALA A 16 -13.53 4.54 -13.54
N SER A 17 -13.88 5.02 -14.73
CA SER A 17 -12.96 5.07 -15.88
C SER A 17 -11.77 6.01 -15.67
N ILE A 18 -11.83 7.00 -14.78
CA ILE A 18 -10.68 7.84 -14.45
C ILE A 18 -9.58 6.98 -13.82
N HIS A 19 -9.93 6.16 -12.84
CA HIS A 19 -9.00 5.21 -12.22
C HIS A 19 -8.46 4.20 -13.24
N GLN A 20 -9.31 3.67 -14.12
CA GLN A 20 -8.88 2.78 -15.19
C GLN A 20 -7.80 3.36 -16.10
N ASN A 21 -7.97 4.61 -16.50
CA ASN A 21 -7.15 5.19 -17.55
C ASN A 21 -5.94 5.97 -17.03
N PHE A 22 -6.00 6.45 -15.79
CA PHE A 22 -5.05 7.45 -15.30
C PHE A 22 -4.38 7.12 -13.98
N CYS A 23 -4.81 6.09 -13.26
CA CYS A 23 -4.28 5.81 -11.93
C CYS A 23 -2.77 5.50 -11.96
N PRO A 24 -1.93 6.24 -11.19
CA PRO A 24 -0.56 5.85 -10.90
C PRO A 24 -0.55 4.67 -9.92
N HIS A 25 0.32 3.69 -10.18
CA HIS A 25 0.68 2.62 -9.25
C HIS A 25 2.19 2.36 -9.33
N GLY A 26 2.74 1.80 -8.26
CA GLY A 26 4.15 1.45 -8.10
C GLY A 26 5.06 2.67 -8.02
N ASN A 27 4.52 3.86 -7.74
CA ASN A 27 5.29 5.09 -7.71
C ASN A 27 4.74 6.15 -6.75
N TRP A 28 5.59 7.13 -6.43
CA TRP A 28 5.35 8.17 -5.42
C TRP A 28 4.13 9.08 -5.69
N PHE A 29 3.56 9.08 -6.90
CA PHE A 29 2.36 9.85 -7.23
C PHE A 29 1.06 9.14 -6.83
N PHE A 30 1.13 7.89 -6.38
CA PHE A 30 -0.01 7.11 -5.90
C PHE A 30 -0.88 7.89 -4.90
N LEU A 31 -0.32 8.38 -3.79
CA LEU A 31 -1.07 9.09 -2.76
C LEU A 31 -1.64 10.45 -3.21
N PRO A 32 -0.85 11.39 -3.78
CA PRO A 32 -1.38 12.70 -4.16
C PRO A 32 -2.42 12.62 -5.29
N TRP A 33 -2.30 11.65 -6.21
CA TRP A 33 -3.29 11.45 -7.25
C TRP A 33 -4.63 10.98 -6.68
N HIS A 34 -4.61 9.97 -5.79
CA HIS A 34 -5.83 9.51 -5.12
C HIS A 34 -6.45 10.60 -4.26
N ARG A 35 -5.65 11.42 -3.58
CA ARG A 35 -6.15 12.60 -2.85
C ARG A 35 -6.90 13.58 -3.75
N GLY A 36 -6.34 13.94 -4.91
CA GLY A 36 -7.03 14.80 -5.89
C GLY A 36 -8.31 14.17 -6.45
N TYR A 37 -8.29 12.84 -6.65
CA TYR A 37 -9.44 12.07 -7.10
C TYR A 37 -10.57 12.07 -6.06
N LEU A 38 -10.27 11.78 -4.79
CA LEU A 38 -11.21 11.83 -3.67
C LEU A 38 -11.81 13.23 -3.48
N LEU A 39 -10.98 14.28 -3.56
CA LEU A 39 -11.43 15.67 -3.42
C LEU A 39 -12.45 16.06 -4.49
N SER A 40 -12.19 15.66 -5.74
CA SER A 40 -13.11 15.93 -6.86
C SER A 40 -14.42 15.17 -6.68
N PHE A 41 -14.34 13.89 -6.31
CA PHE A 41 -15.49 13.04 -6.05
C PHE A 41 -16.37 13.58 -4.91
N GLU A 42 -15.77 13.99 -3.79
CA GLU A 42 -16.49 14.57 -2.66
C GLU A 42 -17.25 15.86 -3.05
N ARG A 43 -16.61 16.75 -3.83
CA ARG A 43 -17.26 17.96 -4.36
C ARG A 43 -18.46 17.64 -5.26
N ILE A 44 -18.32 16.64 -6.11
CA ILE A 44 -19.42 16.16 -6.96
C ILE A 44 -20.59 15.65 -6.09
N ILE A 45 -20.32 14.88 -5.02
CA ILE A 45 -21.38 14.40 -4.12
C ILE A 45 -22.08 15.59 -3.44
N ARG A 46 -21.34 16.54 -2.88
CA ARG A 46 -21.91 17.76 -2.26
C ARG A 46 -22.89 18.45 -3.21
N LYS A 47 -22.49 18.64 -4.46
CA LYS A 47 -23.32 19.29 -5.48
C LYS A 47 -24.56 18.50 -5.85
N LEU A 48 -24.42 17.20 -6.10
CA LEU A 48 -25.53 16.36 -6.57
C LEU A 48 -26.54 16.04 -5.47
N THR A 49 -26.12 16.03 -4.22
CA THR A 49 -26.99 15.78 -3.06
C THR A 49 -27.57 17.07 -2.47
N GLY A 50 -26.93 18.22 -2.71
CA GLY A 50 -27.25 19.48 -2.05
C GLY A 50 -26.75 19.57 -0.60
N VAL A 51 -26.03 18.56 -0.12
CA VAL A 51 -25.47 18.51 1.24
C VAL A 51 -24.09 19.16 1.21
N ALA A 52 -24.05 20.47 1.49
CA ALA A 52 -22.83 21.28 1.36
C ALA A 52 -21.70 20.84 2.30
N ASP A 53 -22.03 20.29 3.47
CA ASP A 53 -21.12 19.81 4.49
C ASP A 53 -20.85 18.29 4.41
N PHE A 54 -21.28 17.63 3.32
CA PHE A 54 -20.96 16.21 3.12
C PHE A 54 -19.44 16.01 3.19
N ALA A 55 -19.00 15.05 4.01
CA ALA A 55 -17.63 14.58 4.07
C ALA A 55 -17.61 13.10 3.72
N LEU A 56 -16.68 12.69 2.87
CA LEU A 56 -16.50 11.30 2.51
C LEU A 56 -16.06 10.52 3.76
N PRO A 57 -16.75 9.44 4.14
CA PRO A 57 -16.27 8.60 5.24
C PRO A 57 -15.02 7.83 4.81
N TYR A 58 -14.31 7.28 5.79
CA TYR A 58 -13.21 6.36 5.55
C TYR A 58 -13.49 5.03 6.25
N TRP A 59 -13.11 3.92 5.61
CA TRP A 59 -13.23 2.60 6.22
C TRP A 59 -11.99 2.35 7.05
N ASN A 60 -12.08 2.57 8.36
CA ASN A 60 -10.96 2.31 9.27
C ASN A 60 -10.76 0.81 9.53
N TRP A 61 -10.31 0.09 8.50
CA TRP A 61 -10.01 -1.34 8.57
C TRP A 61 -8.92 -1.66 9.59
N SER A 62 -8.18 -0.68 10.11
CA SER A 62 -7.18 -0.95 11.15
C SER A 62 -7.79 -1.41 12.46
N CYS A 63 -9.05 -1.06 12.71
CA CYS A 63 -9.73 -1.41 13.96
C CYS A 63 -11.13 -2.00 13.71
N ASN A 64 -11.74 -1.77 12.54
CA ASN A 64 -12.94 -2.48 12.07
C ASN A 64 -12.70 -3.13 10.70
N ARG A 65 -12.22 -4.37 10.72
CA ARG A 65 -11.70 -5.12 9.55
C ARG A 65 -12.78 -5.67 8.61
N ALA A 66 -14.06 -5.55 8.94
CA ALA A 66 -15.17 -5.96 8.09
C ALA A 66 -15.69 -4.76 7.28
N ILE A 67 -16.23 -5.03 6.08
CA ILE A 67 -16.94 -4.00 5.31
C ILE A 67 -18.16 -3.51 6.11
N PRO A 68 -18.39 -2.19 6.24
CA PRO A 68 -19.52 -1.66 7.02
C PRO A 68 -20.90 -2.15 6.53
N ALA A 69 -21.82 -2.35 7.47
CA ALA A 69 -23.16 -2.91 7.19
C ALA A 69 -23.95 -2.24 6.04
N PRO A 70 -23.93 -0.90 5.83
CA PRO A 70 -24.66 -0.26 4.73
C PRO A 70 -24.28 -0.74 3.31
N PHE A 71 -23.10 -1.33 3.15
CA PHE A 71 -22.61 -1.87 1.88
C PHE A 71 -23.14 -3.29 1.58
N TRP A 72 -23.90 -3.90 2.50
CA TRP A 72 -24.49 -5.23 2.32
C TRP A 72 -26.02 -5.20 2.25
N GLN A 73 -26.64 -4.07 2.57
CA GLN A 73 -28.09 -3.93 2.64
C GLN A 73 -28.70 -4.02 1.24
N ALA A 74 -29.71 -4.88 1.08
CA ALA A 74 -30.47 -4.97 -0.17
C ALA A 74 -31.13 -3.62 -0.49
N GLY A 75 -31.03 -3.17 -1.75
CA GLY A 75 -31.57 -1.87 -2.19
C GLY A 75 -30.73 -0.65 -1.83
N SER A 76 -29.64 -0.81 -1.06
CA SER A 76 -28.68 0.28 -0.81
C SER A 76 -27.91 0.61 -2.09
N PRO A 77 -27.75 1.89 -2.47
CA PRO A 77 -26.90 2.28 -3.59
C PRO A 77 -25.40 2.03 -3.32
N LEU A 78 -25.05 1.68 -2.08
CA LEU A 78 -23.70 1.30 -1.66
C LEU A 78 -23.43 -0.21 -1.78
N ASN A 79 -24.48 -1.01 -1.97
CA ASN A 79 -24.35 -2.46 -2.14
C ASN A 79 -23.87 -2.78 -3.55
N HIS A 80 -22.88 -3.68 -3.65
CA HIS A 80 -22.22 -4.02 -4.90
C HIS A 80 -21.93 -5.51 -4.98
N SER A 81 -22.02 -6.06 -6.20
CA SER A 81 -21.73 -7.45 -6.52
C SER A 81 -21.07 -7.52 -7.91
N PRO A 82 -20.02 -8.33 -8.10
CA PRO A 82 -19.50 -9.33 -7.18
C PRO A 82 -18.43 -8.80 -6.21
N ARG A 83 -18.48 -9.28 -4.95
CA ARG A 83 -17.38 -9.30 -3.98
C ARG A 83 -17.06 -10.76 -3.64
N TRP A 84 -15.83 -11.10 -3.27
CA TRP A 84 -15.45 -12.49 -2.92
C TRP A 84 -15.78 -12.86 -1.47
N ILE A 85 -16.09 -11.87 -0.65
CA ILE A 85 -16.37 -12.01 0.77
C ILE A 85 -17.85 -11.76 1.08
N GLY A 86 -18.27 -12.24 2.24
CA GLY A 86 -19.56 -11.94 2.87
C GLY A 86 -19.45 -10.90 3.99
N PRO A 87 -20.60 -10.52 4.58
CA PRO A 87 -20.69 -9.45 5.58
C PRO A 87 -19.96 -9.74 6.90
N SER A 88 -19.67 -11.00 7.21
CA SER A 88 -18.98 -11.41 8.44
C SER A 88 -17.47 -11.57 8.29
N ASP A 89 -16.95 -11.53 7.07
CA ASP A 89 -15.52 -11.73 6.82
C ASP A 89 -14.71 -10.52 7.32
N GLN A 90 -13.50 -10.81 7.81
CA GLN A 90 -12.58 -9.79 8.33
C GLN A 90 -11.24 -9.87 7.62
N ALA A 91 -10.74 -8.70 7.21
CA ALA A 91 -9.40 -8.54 6.65
C ALA A 91 -8.33 -9.03 7.64
N ASP A 92 -7.22 -9.61 7.16
CA ASP A 92 -6.16 -10.16 8.02
C ASP A 92 -5.49 -9.07 8.88
N ALA A 93 -5.55 -9.23 10.21
CA ALA A 93 -5.01 -8.25 11.16
C ALA A 93 -3.48 -8.06 11.05
N SER A 94 -2.75 -9.04 10.51
CA SER A 94 -1.32 -8.89 10.25
C SER A 94 -1.01 -7.91 9.12
N ILE A 95 -1.98 -7.67 8.22
CA ILE A 95 -1.83 -6.75 7.10
C ILE A 95 -2.49 -5.42 7.42
N VAL A 96 -3.74 -5.44 7.86
CA VAL A 96 -4.53 -4.22 8.04
C VAL A 96 -4.58 -3.75 9.49
N GLY A 97 -4.25 -4.60 10.45
CA GLY A 97 -4.43 -4.30 11.88
C GLY A 97 -3.49 -3.23 12.45
N PRO A 98 -3.74 -2.81 13.69
CA PRO A 98 -3.11 -1.62 14.26
C PRO A 98 -1.60 -1.76 14.47
N ALA A 99 -1.11 -2.99 14.70
CA ALA A 99 0.31 -3.26 14.84
C ALA A 99 1.09 -3.01 13.55
N ASN A 100 0.59 -3.53 12.41
CA ASN A 100 1.23 -3.29 11.12
C ASN A 100 1.11 -1.82 10.71
N ILE A 101 -0.04 -1.19 10.97
CA ILE A 101 -0.23 0.23 10.65
C ILE A 101 0.69 1.13 11.47
N ALA A 102 0.89 0.85 12.75
CA ALA A 102 1.89 1.55 13.55
C ALA A 102 3.30 1.38 12.97
N ALA A 103 3.65 0.18 12.48
CA ALA A 103 4.94 -0.09 11.84
C ALA A 103 5.10 0.63 10.49
N ILE A 104 4.02 0.81 9.72
CA ILE A 104 4.01 1.61 8.47
C ILE A 104 4.13 3.09 8.80
N LEU A 105 3.38 3.60 9.79
CA LEU A 105 3.44 5.00 10.21
C LEU A 105 4.79 5.42 10.82
N ASN A 106 5.59 4.45 11.27
CA ASN A 106 6.94 4.64 11.77
C ASN A 106 8.02 4.53 10.67
N GLU A 107 7.65 4.21 9.42
CA GLU A 107 8.59 4.21 8.30
C GLU A 107 9.01 5.66 8.00
N THR A 108 10.28 5.99 8.16
CA THR A 108 10.76 7.37 8.01
C THR A 108 11.15 7.72 6.58
N ASP A 109 11.34 6.73 5.72
CA ASP A 109 11.67 6.93 4.31
C ASP A 109 10.36 7.05 3.49
N PHE A 110 10.18 8.21 2.86
CA PHE A 110 9.00 8.51 2.04
C PHE A 110 8.78 7.49 0.92
N GLU A 111 9.83 7.03 0.25
CA GLU A 111 9.71 6.10 -0.88
C GLU A 111 9.41 4.66 -0.42
N LEU A 112 9.77 4.29 0.82
CA LEU A 112 9.33 3.04 1.43
C LEU A 112 7.91 3.12 1.99
N PHE A 113 7.48 4.29 2.48
CA PHE A 113 6.14 4.50 2.99
C PHE A 113 5.10 4.56 1.86
N ALA A 114 5.27 5.51 0.94
CA ALA A 114 4.32 5.83 -0.12
C ALA A 114 4.52 4.92 -1.33
N SER A 115 5.62 5.15 -2.05
CA SER A 115 6.17 4.36 -3.18
C SER A 115 7.36 5.11 -3.78
N GLY A 116 8.16 4.43 -4.59
CA GLY A 116 9.42 4.93 -5.15
C GLY A 116 9.27 5.99 -6.23
N PHE A 117 10.40 6.61 -6.59
CA PHE A 117 10.49 7.60 -7.66
C PHE A 117 9.70 7.30 -8.93
N ALA A 118 9.17 8.35 -9.54
CA ALA A 118 8.83 8.36 -10.96
C ALA A 118 8.98 9.75 -11.55
N THR A 119 9.28 9.82 -12.85
CA THR A 119 9.28 11.09 -13.59
C THR A 119 7.94 11.39 -14.28
N ALA A 120 7.01 10.45 -14.25
CA ALA A 120 5.67 10.60 -14.81
C ALA A 120 4.63 9.87 -13.95
N LEU A 121 3.35 10.26 -14.09
CA LEU A 121 2.24 9.64 -13.36
C LEU A 121 2.10 8.14 -13.67
N ARG A 122 2.26 7.73 -14.94
CA ARG A 122 2.14 6.32 -15.37
C ARG A 122 3.37 5.87 -16.17
N GLY A 123 3.64 4.56 -16.10
CA GLY A 123 4.65 3.89 -16.94
C GLY A 123 6.11 4.23 -16.63
N ALA A 124 6.39 4.98 -15.57
CA ALA A 124 7.72 5.49 -15.25
C ALA A 124 8.28 4.91 -13.96
N GLY A 125 8.73 3.64 -14.00
CA GLY A 125 9.53 3.02 -12.92
C GLY A 125 8.95 3.14 -11.52
N GLY A 126 9.80 2.94 -10.52
CA GLY A 126 9.47 3.04 -9.11
C GLY A 126 9.48 1.70 -8.37
N SER A 127 9.11 1.75 -7.10
CA SER A 127 8.91 0.60 -6.24
C SER A 127 7.61 0.77 -5.47
N THR A 128 6.94 -0.33 -5.18
CA THR A 128 5.70 -0.32 -4.43
C THR A 128 6.02 -0.19 -2.94
N GLY A 129 5.61 0.93 -2.35
CA GLY A 129 5.79 1.24 -0.93
C GLY A 129 4.93 0.36 -0.04
N ARG A 130 5.15 0.42 1.27
CA ARG A 130 4.49 -0.44 2.26
C ARG A 130 3.00 -0.18 2.36
N LEU A 131 2.56 1.07 2.19
CA LEU A 131 1.14 1.41 2.25
C LEU A 131 0.39 0.90 0.99
N GLU A 132 0.99 1.08 -0.18
CA GLU A 132 0.44 0.63 -1.48
C GLU A 132 0.50 -0.91 -1.61
N GLY A 133 1.69 -1.49 -1.45
CA GLY A 133 1.95 -2.91 -1.67
C GLY A 133 1.46 -3.83 -0.56
N GLY A 134 1.15 -3.28 0.61
CA GLY A 134 0.60 -4.02 1.74
C GLY A 134 -0.93 -3.83 1.84
N PRO A 135 -1.43 -3.00 2.77
CA PRO A 135 -2.86 -2.89 3.02
C PRO A 135 -3.71 -2.47 1.82
N HIS A 136 -3.23 -1.54 0.98
CA HIS A 136 -3.97 -1.12 -0.21
C HIS A 136 -4.22 -2.28 -1.16
N ASN A 137 -3.16 -2.91 -1.68
CA ASN A 137 -3.27 -4.03 -2.60
C ASN A 137 -4.03 -5.20 -1.97
N TYR A 138 -3.81 -5.47 -0.69
CA TYR A 138 -4.47 -6.56 0.03
C TYR A 138 -5.99 -6.35 0.10
N ILE A 139 -6.47 -5.15 0.44
CA ILE A 139 -7.91 -4.87 0.49
C ILE A 139 -8.55 -5.03 -0.90
N HIS A 140 -7.88 -4.56 -1.95
CA HIS A 140 -8.35 -4.71 -3.32
C HIS A 140 -8.40 -6.17 -3.78
N GLY A 141 -7.22 -6.79 -3.96
CA GLY A 141 -7.04 -8.05 -4.67
C GLY A 141 -6.97 -9.28 -3.77
N SER A 142 -6.94 -9.14 -2.44
CA SER A 142 -6.81 -10.28 -1.51
C SER A 142 -7.93 -10.47 -0.52
N PHE A 143 -8.71 -9.41 -0.26
CA PHE A 143 -9.81 -9.45 0.68
C PHE A 143 -11.14 -9.18 0.00
N VAL A 144 -11.40 -7.96 -0.49
CA VAL A 144 -12.73 -7.62 -1.03
C VAL A 144 -12.96 -8.30 -2.38
N GLY A 145 -12.00 -8.16 -3.29
CA GLY A 145 -12.03 -8.85 -4.56
C GLY A 145 -13.18 -8.46 -5.49
N GLY A 146 -13.44 -9.31 -6.48
CA GLY A 146 -14.46 -9.06 -7.50
C GLY A 146 -14.15 -7.76 -8.24
N THR A 147 -15.08 -6.80 -8.25
CA THR A 147 -14.81 -5.49 -8.86
C THR A 147 -13.68 -4.72 -8.16
N MET A 148 -13.49 -4.89 -6.84
CA MET A 148 -12.39 -4.24 -6.12
C MET A 148 -11.01 -4.74 -6.55
N ALA A 149 -10.89 -5.90 -7.18
CA ALA A 149 -9.60 -6.40 -7.68
C ALA A 149 -9.17 -5.76 -9.01
N SER A 150 -10.04 -4.98 -9.68
CA SER A 150 -9.72 -4.41 -10.99
C SER A 150 -9.48 -2.90 -10.96
N TYR A 151 -8.97 -2.38 -12.06
CA TYR A 151 -8.85 -0.94 -12.28
C TYR A 151 -10.21 -0.23 -12.43
N MET A 152 -11.30 -0.98 -12.59
CA MET A 152 -12.67 -0.46 -12.47
C MET A 152 -13.20 -0.53 -11.03
N SER A 153 -12.33 -0.76 -10.03
CA SER A 153 -12.70 -0.83 -8.61
C SER A 153 -13.53 0.33 -8.07
N PRO A 154 -13.46 1.59 -8.56
CA PRO A 154 -14.37 2.63 -8.08
C PRO A 154 -15.85 2.39 -8.42
N LEU A 155 -16.16 1.40 -9.27
CA LEU A 155 -17.54 0.94 -9.46
C LEU A 155 -18.13 0.34 -8.18
N ASP A 156 -17.31 -0.27 -7.31
CA ASP A 156 -17.73 -0.68 -5.97
C ASP A 156 -17.62 0.52 -5.03
N PRO A 157 -18.73 1.00 -4.42
CA PRO A 157 -18.72 2.17 -3.55
C PRO A 157 -17.74 2.09 -2.36
N ILE A 158 -17.33 0.89 -1.93
CA ILE A 158 -16.37 0.74 -0.82
C ILE A 158 -14.97 1.24 -1.18
N PHE A 159 -14.63 1.32 -2.48
CA PHE A 159 -13.38 1.89 -2.99
C PHE A 159 -13.09 3.27 -2.38
N TRP A 160 -14.10 4.14 -2.37
CA TRP A 160 -13.96 5.52 -1.94
C TRP A 160 -13.59 5.62 -0.46
N LEU A 161 -14.18 4.76 0.37
CA LEU A 161 -13.87 4.69 1.79
C LEU A 161 -12.50 4.06 2.06
N HIS A 162 -12.12 3.06 1.26
CA HIS A 162 -10.80 2.42 1.33
C HIS A 162 -9.68 3.41 0.97
N HIS A 163 -9.84 4.17 -0.10
CA HIS A 163 -8.83 5.17 -0.48
C HIS A 163 -8.79 6.35 0.49
N ASN A 164 -9.90 6.69 1.13
CA ASN A 164 -9.93 7.77 2.11
C ASN A 164 -9.22 7.42 3.44
N ILE A 165 -9.16 6.13 3.84
CA ILE A 165 -8.32 5.74 5.00
C ILE A 165 -6.83 5.81 4.65
N LEU A 166 -6.43 5.49 3.41
CA LEU A 166 -5.03 5.66 2.97
C LEU A 166 -4.63 7.14 3.00
N ASP A 167 -5.56 8.02 2.61
CA ASP A 167 -5.37 9.45 2.68
C ASP A 167 -5.18 9.98 4.11
N TYR A 168 -6.01 9.49 5.04
CA TYR A 168 -5.86 9.75 6.47
C TYR A 168 -4.51 9.25 7.01
N LEU A 169 -4.10 8.04 6.63
CA LEU A 169 -2.82 7.47 7.08
C LEU A 169 -1.62 8.28 6.58
N TRP A 170 -1.72 8.88 5.39
CA TRP A 170 -0.69 9.81 4.91
C TRP A 170 -0.62 11.10 5.75
N LEU A 171 -1.76 11.69 6.08
CA LEU A 171 -1.79 12.84 7.00
C LEU A 171 -1.21 12.48 8.36
N GLU A 172 -1.55 11.31 8.92
CA GLU A 172 -1.00 10.88 10.20
C GLU A 172 0.50 10.61 10.15
N TRP A 173 0.97 10.05 9.04
CA TRP A 173 2.40 9.87 8.81
C TRP A 173 3.14 11.21 8.84
N ASN A 174 2.60 12.25 8.21
CA ASN A 174 3.16 13.59 8.28
C ASN A 174 3.07 14.22 9.68
N SER A 175 1.96 14.00 10.38
CA SER A 175 1.74 14.53 11.74
C SER A 175 2.73 13.95 12.75
N ARG A 176 3.31 12.78 12.48
CA ARG A 176 4.41 12.18 13.24
C ARG A 176 5.78 12.79 12.95
N GLY A 177 5.84 13.84 12.13
CA GLY A 177 7.08 14.52 11.74
C GLY A 177 7.84 13.83 10.60
N ASN A 178 7.18 12.92 9.86
CA ASN A 178 7.78 12.33 8.67
C ASN A 178 7.53 13.22 7.44
N ALA A 179 8.60 13.59 6.75
CA ALA A 179 8.54 14.58 5.68
C ALA A 179 8.27 13.94 4.32
N ASN A 180 7.37 14.55 3.55
CA ASN A 180 7.23 14.25 2.13
C ASN A 180 8.50 14.65 1.38
N SER A 181 8.74 14.06 0.21
CA SER A 181 9.82 14.52 -0.66
C SER A 181 9.59 15.97 -1.10
N ASN A 182 10.63 16.80 -1.03
CA ASN A 182 10.64 18.15 -1.60
C ASN A 182 11.31 18.18 -3.00
N ASP A 183 11.51 17.02 -3.62
CA ASP A 183 11.99 16.94 -4.98
C ASP A 183 11.06 17.74 -5.92
N PRO A 184 11.58 18.64 -6.77
CA PRO A 184 10.78 19.42 -7.72
C PRO A 184 10.00 18.55 -8.72
N VAL A 185 10.50 17.36 -9.07
CA VAL A 185 9.77 16.40 -9.92
C VAL A 185 8.52 15.90 -9.20
N TYR A 186 8.58 15.74 -7.88
CA TYR A 186 7.44 15.34 -7.08
C TYR A 186 6.48 16.51 -6.85
N THR A 187 6.94 17.56 -6.17
CA THR A 187 6.11 18.70 -5.74
C THR A 187 5.58 19.54 -6.90
N GLY A 188 6.35 19.64 -8.00
CA GLY A 188 5.98 20.39 -9.19
C GLY A 188 5.05 19.64 -10.16
N MET A 189 4.82 18.33 -9.95
CA MET A 189 4.01 17.52 -10.86
C MET A 189 2.58 18.05 -10.95
N GLN A 190 2.11 18.21 -12.19
CA GLN A 190 0.74 18.58 -12.51
C GLN A 190 -0.08 17.33 -12.84
N ILE A 191 -1.28 17.27 -12.28
CA ILE A 191 -2.29 16.25 -12.56
C ILE A 191 -3.39 16.92 -13.37
N SER A 192 -3.18 16.94 -14.69
CA SER A 192 -3.97 17.69 -15.66
C SER A 192 -4.75 16.75 -16.57
N GLY A 193 -5.95 17.18 -17.01
CA GLY A 193 -6.75 16.47 -18.01
C GLY A 193 -7.39 15.15 -17.58
N GLN A 194 -7.51 14.90 -16.26
CA GLN A 194 -7.94 13.59 -15.72
C GLN A 194 -9.22 13.69 -14.89
N PHE A 195 -9.44 14.80 -14.19
CA PHE A 195 -10.56 14.98 -13.27
C PHE A 195 -11.55 16.03 -13.79
N CYS A 196 -12.74 16.03 -13.20
CA CYS A 196 -13.73 17.09 -13.38
C CYS A 196 -14.18 17.66 -12.04
N ASP A 197 -14.61 18.92 -12.05
CA ASP A 197 -15.22 19.59 -10.91
C ASP A 197 -16.69 19.17 -10.71
N GLU A 198 -17.34 19.75 -9.72
CA GLU A 198 -18.74 19.49 -9.42
C GLU A 198 -19.74 19.89 -10.53
N ASN A 199 -19.32 20.71 -11.49
CA ASN A 199 -20.09 21.13 -12.66
C ASN A 199 -19.78 20.27 -13.90
N GLY A 200 -18.81 19.35 -13.80
CA GLY A 200 -18.37 18.49 -14.90
C GLY A 200 -17.34 19.16 -15.81
N ALA A 201 -16.82 20.34 -15.44
CA ALA A 201 -15.74 21.00 -16.16
C ALA A 201 -14.39 20.37 -15.78
N PRO A 202 -13.39 20.34 -16.68
CA PRO A 202 -12.05 19.85 -16.35
C PRO A 202 -11.44 20.60 -15.15
N ILE A 203 -10.79 19.87 -14.25
CA ILE A 203 -10.03 20.44 -13.12
C ILE A 203 -8.65 19.80 -13.05
N GLU A 204 -7.67 20.57 -12.58
CA GLU A 204 -6.29 20.14 -12.45
C GLU A 204 -5.79 20.36 -11.03
N TYR A 205 -4.83 19.55 -10.61
CA TYR A 205 -4.17 19.69 -9.31
C TYR A 205 -2.66 19.67 -9.46
N ASN A 206 -1.98 20.34 -8.54
CA ASN A 206 -0.55 20.20 -8.34
C ASN A 206 -0.28 19.31 -7.11
N VAL A 207 0.72 18.43 -7.19
CA VAL A 207 1.09 17.53 -6.08
C VAL A 207 1.45 18.30 -4.81
N GLY A 208 2.20 19.41 -4.90
CA GLY A 208 2.50 20.27 -3.75
C GLY A 208 1.25 20.83 -3.07
N ALA A 209 0.22 21.19 -3.84
CA ALA A 209 -1.08 21.59 -3.28
C ALA A 209 -1.82 20.41 -2.63
N MET A 210 -1.73 19.21 -3.20
CA MET A 210 -2.34 18.00 -2.63
C MET A 210 -1.71 17.59 -1.29
N ILE A 211 -0.41 17.81 -1.10
CA ILE A 211 0.22 17.63 0.22
C ILE A 211 -0.50 18.47 1.30
N LEU A 212 -0.97 19.67 0.94
CA LEU A 212 -1.62 20.61 1.86
C LEU A 212 -3.13 20.46 1.96
N ALA A 213 -3.79 19.69 1.08
CA ALA A 213 -5.24 19.65 0.99
C ALA A 213 -5.97 19.32 2.31
N PRO A 214 -5.47 18.42 3.18
CA PRO A 214 -6.08 18.18 4.49
C PRO A 214 -5.99 19.36 5.45
N LEU A 215 -5.29 20.44 5.11
CA LEU A 215 -5.21 21.67 5.91
C LEU A 215 -5.91 22.87 5.24
N ILE A 216 -6.33 22.75 3.98
CA ILE A 216 -6.92 23.89 3.25
C ILE A 216 -8.25 23.57 2.55
N SER A 217 -8.61 22.29 2.42
CA SER A 217 -9.78 21.85 1.66
C SER A 217 -10.76 20.99 2.46
N TYR A 218 -10.25 20.12 3.33
CA TYR A 218 -11.05 19.24 4.20
C TYR A 218 -10.28 18.91 5.47
N ARG A 219 -10.89 18.19 6.42
CA ARG A 219 -10.27 17.70 7.67
C ARG A 219 -10.74 16.28 7.93
N PHE A 220 -9.96 15.53 8.71
CA PHE A 220 -10.37 14.23 9.24
C PHE A 220 -10.82 14.35 10.69
N GLU A 221 -11.89 13.65 11.03
CA GLU A 221 -12.22 13.36 12.41
C GLU A 221 -11.26 12.30 12.97
N ALA A 222 -10.91 12.41 14.26
CA ALA A 222 -10.13 11.39 14.91
C ALA A 222 -10.95 10.08 15.01
N PRO A 223 -10.34 8.91 14.73
CA PRO A 223 -11.06 7.64 14.77
C PRO A 223 -11.57 7.30 16.18
N HIS A 224 -12.88 7.37 16.38
CA HIS A 224 -13.56 7.06 17.65
C HIS A 224 -13.19 5.66 18.20
N ALA A 225 -13.10 4.65 17.33
CA ALA A 225 -12.80 3.27 17.72
C ALA A 225 -11.30 3.00 17.93
N CYS A 226 -10.41 3.96 17.61
CA CYS A 226 -8.96 3.72 17.62
C CYS A 226 -8.11 4.96 17.88
N PRO A 227 -8.28 5.64 19.05
CA PRO A 227 -7.67 6.94 19.31
C PRO A 227 -6.13 6.91 19.34
N LYS A 228 -5.51 5.74 19.56
CA LYS A 228 -4.05 5.58 19.69
C LYS A 228 -3.26 5.83 18.41
N LEU A 229 -3.91 5.89 17.26
CA LEU A 229 -3.25 6.17 15.98
C LEU A 229 -3.17 7.67 15.66
N ALA A 230 -4.01 8.50 16.31
CA ALA A 230 -4.13 9.92 16.01
C ALA A 230 -3.04 10.75 16.69
N THR A 231 -2.40 11.63 15.95
CA THR A 231 -1.35 12.53 16.44
C THR A 231 -1.87 13.96 16.43
N LYS A 232 -1.86 14.63 17.59
CA LYS A 232 -2.22 16.05 17.67
C LYS A 232 -1.00 16.91 17.38
N VAL A 233 -1.12 17.80 16.39
CA VAL A 233 -0.10 18.78 16.02
C VAL A 233 -0.79 20.12 15.78
N ASP A 234 -0.12 21.22 16.11
CA ASP A 234 -0.58 22.55 15.73
C ASP A 234 -0.67 22.69 14.20
N GLU A 235 -1.79 23.22 13.70
CA GLU A 235 -2.05 23.28 12.26
C GLU A 235 -1.05 24.17 11.52
N ALA A 236 -0.61 25.28 12.13
CA ALA A 236 0.36 26.18 11.52
C ALA A 236 1.76 25.55 11.47
N VAL A 237 2.15 24.83 12.52
CA VAL A 237 3.39 24.04 12.56
C VAL A 237 3.37 22.96 11.48
N LEU A 238 2.28 22.18 11.40
CA LEU A 238 2.14 21.12 10.41
C LEU A 238 2.16 21.68 8.99
N LYS A 239 1.44 22.78 8.72
CA LYS A 239 1.44 23.43 7.41
C LYS A 239 2.85 23.86 6.98
N LYS A 240 3.60 24.51 7.88
CA LYS A 240 4.99 24.91 7.60
C LYS A 240 5.87 23.71 7.30
N PHE A 241 5.74 22.64 8.09
CA PHE A 241 6.48 21.40 7.90
C PHE A 241 6.18 20.76 6.53
N LEU A 242 4.90 20.66 6.17
CA LEU A 242 4.47 20.11 4.88
C LEU A 242 4.96 20.93 3.69
N GLN A 243 4.98 22.27 3.80
CA GLN A 243 5.50 23.16 2.76
C GLN A 243 7.02 23.02 2.57
N GLN A 244 7.76 22.75 3.64
CA GLN A 244 9.21 22.57 3.59
C GLN A 244 9.60 21.23 2.96
N GLY A 245 8.91 20.15 3.35
CA GLY A 245 9.28 18.78 3.00
C GLY A 245 10.73 18.45 3.37
N ALA A 246 11.28 17.38 2.80
CA ALA A 246 12.69 17.06 2.93
C ALA A 246 13.22 16.39 1.66
N ARG A 247 14.55 16.44 1.47
CA ARG A 247 15.21 15.73 0.38
C ARG A 247 15.28 14.24 0.72
N VAL A 248 14.17 13.54 0.54
CA VAL A 248 14.04 12.12 0.81
C VAL A 248 14.15 11.37 -0.50
N ARG A 249 15.14 10.48 -0.56
CA ARG A 249 15.42 9.64 -1.71
C ARG A 249 15.83 8.27 -1.22
N LEU A 250 15.19 7.21 -1.71
CA LEU A 250 15.66 5.86 -1.40
C LEU A 250 17.02 5.65 -2.06
N GLN A 251 18.06 5.50 -1.24
CA GLN A 251 19.42 5.28 -1.71
C GLN A 251 19.87 3.87 -1.35
N THR A 252 20.08 3.04 -2.36
CA THR A 252 20.81 1.79 -2.18
C THR A 252 22.29 2.09 -2.05
N THR A 253 22.86 1.89 -0.86
CA THR A 253 24.30 2.05 -0.62
C THR A 253 25.08 0.85 -1.13
N ARG A 254 24.45 -0.33 -1.12
CA ARG A 254 25.02 -1.57 -1.66
C ARG A 254 23.93 -2.53 -2.07
N ALA A 255 24.10 -3.16 -3.22
CA ALA A 255 23.36 -4.37 -3.58
C ALA A 255 24.28 -5.59 -3.42
N PHE A 256 23.77 -6.66 -2.84
CA PHE A 256 24.46 -7.95 -2.81
C PHE A 256 24.13 -8.75 -4.08
N PRO A 257 24.87 -9.84 -4.39
CA PRO A 257 24.41 -10.81 -5.37
C PRO A 257 22.97 -11.26 -5.05
N PRO A 258 22.11 -11.46 -6.06
CA PRO A 258 20.75 -11.94 -5.83
C PRO A 258 20.75 -13.24 -5.02
N ALA A 259 19.89 -13.30 -3.99
CA ALA A 259 19.66 -14.51 -3.21
C ALA A 259 19.00 -15.61 -4.08
N ALA A 260 18.26 -15.20 -5.11
CA ALA A 260 17.83 -16.04 -6.22
C ALA A 260 17.43 -15.20 -7.44
N GLN A 261 17.39 -15.85 -8.59
CA GLN A 261 16.86 -15.34 -9.87
C GLN A 261 15.74 -16.25 -10.35
N GLU A 262 14.83 -15.71 -11.16
CA GLU A 262 13.72 -16.44 -11.78
C GLU A 262 12.91 -17.27 -10.77
N VAL A 263 12.62 -16.68 -9.61
CA VAL A 263 11.92 -17.36 -8.52
C VAL A 263 10.48 -17.61 -8.93
N GLN A 264 10.07 -18.88 -8.89
CA GLN A 264 8.70 -19.30 -9.11
C GLN A 264 8.06 -19.69 -7.77
N LEU A 265 6.97 -19.03 -7.39
CA LEU A 265 6.16 -19.38 -6.21
C LEU A 265 4.76 -19.83 -6.65
N GLY A 266 4.23 -20.88 -6.04
CA GLY A 266 2.90 -21.43 -6.40
C GLY A 266 2.99 -22.64 -7.33
N GLY A 267 1.84 -23.22 -7.64
CA GLY A 267 1.69 -24.47 -8.39
C GLY A 267 1.92 -25.74 -7.55
N ALA A 268 2.11 -26.88 -8.23
CA ALA A 268 2.43 -28.19 -7.60
C ALA A 268 3.80 -28.21 -6.87
N ARG A 269 4.55 -27.11 -6.95
CA ARG A 269 5.81 -26.87 -6.26
C ARG A 269 5.53 -25.97 -5.06
N ALA A 270 6.14 -26.34 -3.94
CA ALA A 270 5.93 -25.84 -2.58
C ALA A 270 5.25 -24.45 -2.45
N PRO A 271 4.24 -24.29 -1.55
CA PRO A 271 3.67 -22.98 -1.17
C PRO A 271 4.68 -22.07 -0.45
N ARG A 272 5.96 -22.47 -0.44
CA ARG A 272 7.09 -21.85 0.20
C ARG A 272 8.30 -21.96 -0.72
N VAL A 273 9.04 -20.87 -0.89
CA VAL A 273 10.38 -20.90 -1.50
C VAL A 273 11.38 -20.43 -0.47
N GLN A 274 12.43 -21.21 -0.24
CA GLN A 274 13.53 -20.86 0.63
C GLN A 274 14.70 -20.28 -0.18
N LEU A 275 15.17 -19.12 0.25
CA LEU A 275 16.29 -18.37 -0.32
C LEU A 275 17.37 -18.22 0.74
N SER A 276 18.57 -17.83 0.33
CA SER A 276 19.71 -17.65 1.23
C SER A 276 20.11 -16.18 1.30
N LEU A 277 19.89 -15.52 2.44
CA LEU A 277 20.41 -14.19 2.70
C LEU A 277 21.92 -14.30 2.97
N ALA A 278 22.72 -13.55 2.20
CA ALA A 278 24.17 -13.52 2.35
C ALA A 278 24.58 -13.20 3.80
N ALA A 279 25.54 -13.96 4.33
CA ALA A 279 26.11 -13.81 5.68
C ALA A 279 26.47 -12.36 6.05
N GLU A 280 27.05 -11.60 5.12
CA GLU A 280 27.39 -10.20 5.36
C GLU A 280 26.16 -9.31 5.53
N ALA A 281 25.13 -9.48 4.70
CA ALA A 281 23.86 -8.76 4.86
C ALA A 281 23.20 -9.13 6.19
N ALA A 282 23.18 -10.42 6.55
CA ALA A 282 22.64 -10.89 7.82
C ALA A 282 23.37 -10.25 9.03
N ARG A 283 24.70 -10.23 9.03
CA ARG A 283 25.51 -9.59 10.09
C ARG A 283 25.17 -8.12 10.30
N ILE A 284 24.93 -7.38 9.22
CA ILE A 284 24.52 -5.97 9.29
C ILE A 284 23.11 -5.85 9.90
N GLY A 285 22.19 -6.74 9.52
CA GLY A 285 20.83 -6.76 10.06
C GLY A 285 20.71 -7.23 11.50
N PHE A 286 21.71 -7.96 12.03
CA PHE A 286 21.77 -8.37 13.43
C PHE A 286 22.04 -7.21 14.39
N ASP A 287 22.67 -6.13 13.92
CA ASP A 287 22.94 -4.94 14.73
C ASP A 287 21.80 -3.93 14.61
N GLU A 288 20.96 -3.81 15.64
CA GLU A 288 19.89 -2.79 15.71
C GLU A 288 20.42 -1.36 15.62
N LYS A 289 21.68 -1.14 16.02
CA LYS A 289 22.33 0.18 15.98
C LYS A 289 23.00 0.45 14.63
N SER A 290 22.97 -0.51 13.71
CA SER A 290 23.54 -0.33 12.37
C SER A 290 22.97 0.93 11.71
N PRO A 291 23.83 1.79 11.12
CA PRO A 291 23.38 2.92 10.32
C PRO A 291 22.76 2.49 8.99
N GLN A 292 22.74 1.19 8.69
CA GLN A 292 22.16 0.61 7.50
C GLN A 292 20.98 -0.31 7.86
N ARG A 293 19.99 -0.36 6.98
CA ARG A 293 18.92 -1.36 6.99
C ARG A 293 19.17 -2.36 5.85
N VAL A 294 18.77 -3.60 6.07
CA VAL A 294 18.79 -4.68 5.11
C VAL A 294 17.37 -4.89 4.59
N LEU A 295 17.16 -4.60 3.31
CA LEU A 295 15.89 -4.85 2.64
C LEU A 295 16.05 -6.00 1.65
N LEU A 296 14.99 -6.78 1.49
CA LEU A 296 14.81 -7.65 0.35
C LEU A 296 14.10 -6.85 -0.74
N ARG A 297 14.80 -6.65 -1.86
CA ARG A 297 14.24 -6.06 -3.07
C ARG A 297 13.83 -7.18 -4.01
N LEU A 298 12.53 -7.26 -4.31
CA LEU A 298 11.96 -8.23 -5.23
C LEU A 298 11.68 -7.49 -6.53
N ASP A 299 12.52 -7.71 -7.55
CA ASP A 299 12.43 -7.05 -8.85
C ASP A 299 11.70 -7.93 -9.86
N ASP A 300 11.06 -7.26 -10.83
CA ASP A 300 10.31 -7.89 -11.92
C ASP A 300 9.29 -8.93 -11.42
N VAL A 301 8.56 -8.58 -10.34
CA VAL A 301 7.46 -9.39 -9.83
C VAL A 301 6.33 -9.30 -10.84
N LYS A 302 6.14 -10.36 -11.61
CA LYS A 302 5.05 -10.47 -12.57
C LYS A 302 3.76 -10.67 -11.81
N GLN A 303 2.75 -9.91 -12.19
CA GLN A 303 1.44 -10.05 -11.59
C GLN A 303 0.91 -11.47 -11.81
N PRO A 304 0.39 -12.15 -10.77
CA PRO A 304 -0.18 -13.47 -10.95
C PRO A 304 -1.43 -13.39 -11.82
N VAL A 305 -1.57 -14.35 -12.75
CA VAL A 305 -2.75 -14.46 -13.63
C VAL A 305 -4.01 -14.59 -12.77
N ASP A 306 -4.01 -15.41 -11.72
CA ASP A 306 -5.08 -15.42 -10.73
C ASP A 306 -4.61 -14.79 -9.41
N GLU A 307 -5.18 -13.62 -9.08
CA GLU A 307 -5.02 -12.96 -7.78
C GLU A 307 -5.78 -13.72 -6.68
N ASN A 308 -5.31 -14.92 -6.37
CA ASN A 308 -5.90 -15.81 -5.36
C ASN A 308 -5.04 -15.91 -4.10
N PHE A 309 -3.93 -15.18 -4.02
CA PHE A 309 -3.04 -15.17 -2.87
C PHE A 309 -2.30 -13.84 -2.74
N TYR A 310 -1.68 -13.65 -1.57
CA TYR A 310 -0.63 -12.67 -1.31
C TYR A 310 0.62 -13.39 -0.76
N VAL A 311 1.73 -12.69 -0.55
CA VAL A 311 2.99 -13.31 -0.12
C VAL A 311 3.40 -12.82 1.26
N ARG A 312 3.72 -13.74 2.16
CA ARG A 312 4.39 -13.48 3.44
C ARG A 312 5.89 -13.77 3.32
N VAL A 313 6.68 -13.00 4.03
CA VAL A 313 8.14 -13.10 4.08
C VAL A 313 8.58 -13.43 5.49
N PHE A 314 9.41 -14.46 5.61
CA PHE A 314 9.98 -14.90 6.87
C PHE A 314 11.51 -14.93 6.83
N VAL A 315 12.13 -14.71 7.97
CA VAL A 315 13.57 -14.81 8.19
C VAL A 315 13.80 -15.95 9.18
N GLY A 316 14.70 -16.89 8.87
CA GLY A 316 15.07 -17.94 9.82
C GLY A 316 13.98 -18.99 10.11
N LEU A 317 12.89 -19.05 9.33
CA LEU A 317 11.76 -19.95 9.60
C LEU A 317 12.23 -21.43 9.51
N PRO A 318 12.15 -22.20 10.62
CA PRO A 318 12.55 -23.60 10.60
C PRO A 318 11.64 -24.43 9.71
N GLU A 319 12.21 -25.45 9.07
CA GLU A 319 11.46 -26.38 8.24
C GLU A 319 10.32 -27.04 9.04
N GLY A 320 9.18 -27.28 8.39
CA GLY A 320 7.98 -27.83 9.04
C GLY A 320 7.22 -26.87 9.95
N THR A 321 7.74 -25.67 10.25
CA THR A 321 7.03 -24.67 11.06
C THR A 321 5.85 -24.06 10.28
N ASP A 322 4.74 -23.80 10.98
CA ASP A 322 3.60 -23.08 10.42
C ASP A 322 3.97 -21.62 10.11
N PRO A 323 3.80 -21.14 8.85
CA PRO A 323 4.09 -19.76 8.46
C PRO A 323 2.97 -18.79 8.90
N SER A 324 2.72 -18.75 10.20
CA SER A 324 1.78 -17.83 10.85
C SER A 324 2.38 -16.42 10.96
N PRO A 325 1.60 -15.34 10.78
CA PRO A 325 2.09 -13.98 10.97
C PRO A 325 2.40 -13.64 12.44
N ASP A 326 1.91 -14.43 13.39
CA ASP A 326 2.24 -14.30 14.82
C ASP A 326 3.62 -14.90 15.16
N SER A 327 4.25 -15.56 14.18
CA SER A 327 5.57 -16.15 14.34
C SER A 327 6.65 -15.08 14.52
N PRO A 328 7.64 -15.28 15.42
CA PRO A 328 8.77 -14.36 15.56
C PRO A 328 9.63 -14.27 14.28
N TYR A 329 9.49 -15.23 13.37
CA TYR A 329 10.17 -15.28 12.08
C TYR A 329 9.51 -14.39 11.01
N TYR A 330 8.29 -13.88 11.24
CA TYR A 330 7.58 -13.03 10.29
C TYR A 330 8.28 -11.67 10.13
N ALA A 331 8.51 -11.26 8.88
CA ALA A 331 9.15 -9.99 8.53
C ALA A 331 8.20 -9.02 7.80
N GLY A 332 7.19 -9.53 7.12
CA GLY A 332 6.22 -8.70 6.43
C GLY A 332 5.49 -9.46 5.34
N ALA A 333 4.70 -8.73 4.56
CA ALA A 333 3.95 -9.29 3.44
C ALA A 333 3.75 -8.22 2.36
N PHE A 334 3.45 -8.69 1.15
CA PHE A 334 3.02 -7.86 0.03
C PHE A 334 1.91 -8.56 -0.74
N ALA A 335 1.04 -7.76 -1.35
CA ALA A 335 -0.13 -8.17 -2.11
C ALA A 335 -0.13 -7.49 -3.48
N PHE A 336 -1.07 -7.90 -4.33
CA PHE A 336 -1.14 -7.50 -5.73
C PHE A 336 -2.41 -6.69 -6.00
N PHE A 337 -2.34 -5.82 -7.00
CA PHE A 337 -3.47 -5.08 -7.53
C PHE A 337 -3.27 -4.84 -9.02
N ALA A 338 -4.08 -5.47 -9.86
CA ALA A 338 -4.39 -5.02 -11.23
C ALA A 338 -5.33 -6.01 -11.96
N ASP A 339 -5.85 -5.58 -13.11
CA ASP A 339 -6.65 -6.41 -14.01
C ASP A 339 -5.79 -7.14 -15.06
N GLN A 340 -6.26 -8.31 -15.49
CA GLN A 340 -5.67 -9.02 -16.63
C GLN A 340 -5.86 -8.17 -17.90
N GLY A 341 -4.76 -7.68 -18.47
CA GLY A 341 -4.75 -7.02 -19.78
C GLY A 341 -4.20 -5.59 -19.81
N HIS A 342 -3.98 -4.93 -18.67
CA HIS A 342 -3.45 -3.55 -18.66
C HIS A 342 -1.96 -3.42 -18.31
N HIS A 343 -1.34 -4.48 -17.79
CA HIS A 343 0.10 -4.54 -17.46
C HIS A 343 0.79 -5.81 -17.96
N GLU A 344 0.27 -6.45 -19.01
CA GLU A 344 0.97 -7.58 -19.63
C GLU A 344 2.40 -7.16 -20.01
N GLY A 345 3.39 -7.64 -19.24
CA GLY A 345 4.82 -7.48 -19.52
C GLY A 345 5.64 -6.66 -18.51
N VAL A 346 5.05 -5.73 -17.74
CA VAL A 346 5.84 -4.85 -16.82
C VAL A 346 5.79 -5.40 -15.40
N GLY A 347 6.93 -5.89 -14.88
CA GLY A 347 7.01 -6.38 -13.50
C GLY A 347 7.09 -5.25 -12.48
N SER A 348 6.52 -5.49 -11.31
CA SER A 348 6.56 -4.57 -10.16
C SER A 348 7.79 -4.81 -9.29
N THR A 349 8.18 -3.80 -8.51
CA THR A 349 9.25 -3.93 -7.52
C THR A 349 8.68 -3.82 -6.12
N PHE A 350 8.92 -4.81 -5.26
CA PHE A 350 8.52 -4.77 -3.84
C PHE A 350 9.73 -4.72 -2.92
N LEU A 351 9.58 -4.11 -1.74
CA LEU A 351 10.63 -3.93 -0.76
C LEU A 351 10.16 -4.42 0.61
N VAL A 352 10.91 -5.33 1.23
CA VAL A 352 10.60 -5.85 2.57
C VAL A 352 11.81 -5.62 3.49
N ASP A 353 11.64 -4.81 4.53
CA ASP A 353 12.68 -4.58 5.54
C ASP A 353 12.78 -5.79 6.48
N VAL A 354 13.89 -6.52 6.39
CA VAL A 354 14.15 -7.71 7.22
C VAL A 354 15.02 -7.40 8.43
N SER A 355 15.52 -6.17 8.57
CA SER A 355 16.41 -5.77 9.68
C SER A 355 15.77 -5.96 11.05
N PRO A 356 14.52 -5.51 11.31
CA PRO A 356 13.90 -5.68 12.62
C PRO A 356 13.76 -7.15 13.03
N THR A 357 13.48 -8.02 12.06
CA THR A 357 13.34 -9.46 12.30
C THR A 357 14.71 -10.11 12.51
N LEU A 358 15.73 -9.78 11.72
CA LEU A 358 17.10 -10.29 11.90
C LEU A 358 17.64 -9.96 13.30
N ALA A 359 17.54 -8.70 13.70
CA ALA A 359 17.95 -8.23 15.01
C ALA A 359 17.22 -8.96 16.15
N ARG A 360 15.88 -9.01 16.09
CA ARG A 360 15.06 -9.71 17.10
C ARG A 360 15.46 -11.18 17.23
N LEU A 361 15.58 -11.89 16.11
CA LEU A 361 15.92 -13.31 16.13
C LEU A 361 17.34 -13.57 16.66
N ARG A 362 18.30 -12.67 16.42
CA ARG A 362 19.64 -12.75 17.01
C ARG A 362 19.60 -12.49 18.51
N ALA A 363 18.88 -11.46 18.96
CA ALA A 363 18.75 -11.13 20.38
C ALA A 363 18.06 -12.25 21.18
N GLU A 364 17.08 -12.93 20.58
CA GLU A 364 16.39 -14.09 21.16
C GLU A 364 17.18 -15.41 21.08
N GLY A 365 18.39 -15.40 20.50
CA GLY A 365 19.22 -16.61 20.36
C GLY A 365 18.67 -17.64 19.39
N ARG A 366 17.73 -17.26 18.51
CA ARG A 366 17.14 -18.12 17.47
C ARG A 366 18.02 -18.27 16.24
N ILE A 367 18.97 -17.36 16.03
CA ILE A 367 20.02 -17.44 15.00
C ILE A 367 21.39 -17.37 15.69
N GLN A 368 22.06 -18.52 15.80
CA GLN A 368 23.28 -18.68 16.61
C GLN A 368 24.59 -18.64 15.81
N GLY A 369 24.53 -18.47 14.48
CA GLY A 369 25.70 -18.38 13.61
C GLY A 369 25.76 -17.08 12.81
N ASP A 370 26.91 -16.82 12.19
CA ASP A 370 27.15 -15.65 11.33
C ASP A 370 27.16 -16.04 9.84
N GLY A 371 26.67 -17.24 9.52
CA GLY A 371 26.53 -17.74 8.16
C GLY A 371 25.30 -17.16 7.45
N ASN A 372 24.98 -17.75 6.29
CA ASN A 372 23.78 -17.35 5.57
C ASN A 372 22.51 -17.64 6.39
N VAL A 373 21.52 -16.76 6.26
CA VAL A 373 20.24 -16.88 6.95
C VAL A 373 19.15 -17.27 5.95
N PRO A 374 18.32 -18.30 6.21
CA PRO A 374 17.26 -18.65 5.28
C PRO A 374 16.18 -17.56 5.27
N ILE A 375 15.73 -17.19 4.08
CA ILE A 375 14.54 -16.37 3.85
C ILE A 375 13.48 -17.29 3.27
N THR A 376 12.24 -17.19 3.74
CA THR A 376 11.13 -18.00 3.19
C THR A 376 10.03 -17.10 2.70
N LEU A 377 9.71 -17.20 1.41
CA LEU A 377 8.55 -16.56 0.82
C LEU A 377 7.41 -17.58 0.80
N VAL A 378 6.22 -17.21 1.29
CA VAL A 378 5.07 -18.11 1.45
C VAL A 378 3.84 -17.50 0.79
N THR A 379 3.20 -18.24 -0.11
CA THR A 379 1.91 -17.81 -0.68
C THR A 379 0.78 -18.10 0.30
N VAL A 380 -0.08 -17.11 0.51
CA VAL A 380 -1.22 -17.22 1.42
C VAL A 380 -2.51 -16.98 0.64
N PRO A 381 -3.43 -17.96 0.60
CA PRO A 381 -4.69 -17.81 -0.12
C PRO A 381 -5.51 -16.61 0.35
N ASN A 382 -6.18 -15.97 -0.60
CA ASN A 382 -7.09 -14.85 -0.39
C ASN A 382 -8.37 -15.30 0.34
N ALA A 383 -9.01 -14.36 1.06
CA ALA A 383 -10.25 -14.65 1.77
C ALA A 383 -11.38 -15.01 0.81
N GLY A 384 -12.28 -15.92 1.21
CA GLY A 384 -13.47 -16.32 0.46
C GLY A 384 -13.21 -17.12 -0.83
N LYS A 385 -11.97 -17.20 -1.32
CA LYS A 385 -11.61 -18.07 -2.44
C LYS A 385 -11.32 -19.49 -1.94
N PRO A 386 -11.79 -20.54 -2.63
CA PRO A 386 -11.36 -21.91 -2.35
C PRO A 386 -9.83 -21.95 -2.32
N ARG A 387 -9.25 -22.63 -1.33
CA ARG A 387 -7.84 -23.02 -1.42
C ARG A 387 -7.72 -23.85 -2.68
N LEU A 388 -7.18 -23.25 -3.74
CA LEU A 388 -6.79 -24.02 -4.91
C LEU A 388 -5.84 -25.11 -4.39
N ALA A 389 -6.09 -26.37 -4.79
CA ALA A 389 -5.12 -27.42 -4.56
C ALA A 389 -3.77 -26.90 -5.09
N ALA A 390 -2.65 -27.19 -4.41
CA ALA A 390 -1.35 -26.60 -4.75
C ALA A 390 -1.08 -26.61 -6.27
N ALA A 391 -1.41 -27.73 -6.95
CA ALA A 391 -1.33 -27.92 -8.40
C ALA A 391 -2.09 -26.91 -9.30
N GLN A 392 -2.89 -26.00 -8.74
CA GLN A 392 -3.75 -25.06 -9.46
C GLN A 392 -3.43 -23.58 -9.18
N ILE A 393 -2.50 -23.26 -8.27
CA ILE A 393 -2.08 -21.85 -8.06
C ILE A 393 -1.19 -21.45 -9.26
N PRO A 394 -1.52 -20.41 -10.03
CA PRO A 394 -0.65 -19.93 -11.10
C PRO A 394 0.71 -19.50 -10.52
N PRO A 395 1.83 -19.77 -11.22
CA PRO A 395 3.13 -19.39 -10.73
C PRO A 395 3.25 -17.86 -10.64
N LEU A 396 3.60 -17.35 -9.46
CA LEU A 396 4.19 -16.03 -9.30
C LEU A 396 5.62 -16.09 -9.77
N SER A 397 5.95 -15.30 -10.79
CA SER A 397 7.32 -15.14 -11.26
C SER A 397 7.94 -13.89 -10.66
N ILE A 398 9.12 -14.04 -10.06
CA ILE A 398 9.95 -12.94 -9.53
C ILE A 398 11.30 -13.00 -10.24
N GLY A 399 11.65 -11.97 -11.01
CA GLY A 399 12.89 -11.96 -11.77
C GLY A 399 14.13 -12.05 -10.89
N ALA A 400 14.18 -11.31 -9.78
CA ALA A 400 15.27 -11.41 -8.81
C ALA A 400 14.83 -11.05 -7.39
N VAL A 401 15.44 -11.71 -6.40
CA VAL A 401 15.36 -11.32 -4.99
C VAL A 401 16.74 -10.91 -4.53
N THR A 402 16.94 -9.62 -4.33
CA THR A 402 18.24 -9.00 -4.07
C THR A 402 18.27 -8.37 -2.69
N PRO A 403 19.14 -8.82 -1.76
CA PRO A 403 19.40 -8.09 -0.55
C PRO A 403 20.07 -6.75 -0.88
N VAL A 404 19.56 -5.67 -0.32
CA VAL A 404 20.12 -4.32 -0.49
C VAL A 404 20.30 -3.64 0.85
N LEU A 405 21.36 -2.84 0.96
CA LEU A 405 21.57 -1.93 2.07
C LEU A 405 21.04 -0.56 1.71
N ILE A 406 20.34 0.05 2.66
CA ILE A 406 19.94 1.45 2.59
C ILE A 406 20.32 2.15 3.90
N PRO A 407 20.55 3.47 3.90
CA PRO A 407 20.75 4.22 5.12
C PRO A 407 19.51 4.12 6.03
N ARG A 408 19.76 4.06 7.34
CA ARG A 408 18.71 4.27 8.34
C ARG A 408 18.49 5.78 8.46
N MET A 409 17.30 6.23 8.12
CA MET A 409 16.92 7.62 8.32
C MET A 409 16.74 7.90 9.83
N PRO A 410 17.08 9.11 10.29
CA PRO A 410 16.89 9.49 11.69
C PRO A 410 15.40 9.45 12.05
N LYS A 411 15.10 9.13 13.31
CA LYS A 411 13.72 9.22 13.81
C LYS A 411 13.22 10.67 13.68
N PRO A 412 11.98 10.87 13.23
CA PRO A 412 11.41 12.21 13.15
C PRO A 412 11.35 12.83 14.54
N GLN A 413 11.60 14.13 14.62
CA GLN A 413 11.34 14.88 15.84
C GLN A 413 9.84 15.21 15.91
N PRO A 414 9.22 15.18 17.11
CA PRO A 414 7.86 15.69 17.27
C PRO A 414 7.78 17.12 16.75
N LEU A 415 6.75 17.40 15.96
CA LEU A 415 6.43 18.74 15.50
C LEU A 415 6.00 19.57 16.73
N LYS A 416 6.76 20.63 17.03
CA LYS A 416 6.57 21.52 18.18
C LYS A 416 6.16 22.91 17.76
#